data_AF-A0A5B8M6H4-F1
#
_entry.id   AF-A0A5B8M6H4-F1
#
_cell.length_a   1.000
_cell.length_b   1.000
_cell.length_c   1.000
_cell.angle_alpha   90.00
_cell.angle_beta   90.00
_cell.angle_gamma   90.00
#
_symmetry.space_group_name_H-M   'P 1'
#
loop_
_entity.id
_entity.type
_entity.pdbx_description
1 polymer ?
#
loop_
_entity_poly.entity_id
_entity_poly.type
_entity_poly.pdbx_seq_one_letter_code
_entity_poly.pdbx_strand_id
1 'polypeptide(L)'
;MAARATLNEKRAQELFDQGLGCNAIARELNVDPATVSRWGKREGHTFDRTQVQRANDAHAFDLAAARTRLARKMTANADKALDALDGPYLVYSFGGKDNTFAEHELAEAPISARREAQTIGAIAFDKLTKALEKDTSTVASAHSLLDSLAAGFAAAAATYEAPDAVE
;
A
#
# COMPACT_ATOMS: atom_id res chain seq x y z
N MET A 1 12.20 25.98 34.44
CA MET A 1 12.03 24.51 34.27
C MET A 1 10.65 24.15 34.76
N ALA A 2 9.72 23.79 33.86
CA ALA A 2 8.38 23.38 34.26
C ALA A 2 8.45 22.04 35.03
N ALA A 3 7.74 21.94 36.15
CA ALA A 3 7.65 20.72 36.94
C ALA A 3 7.16 19.58 36.04
N ARG A 4 7.92 18.47 35.97
CA ARG A 4 7.49 17.23 35.31
C ARG A 4 6.20 16.79 36.01
N ALA A 5 5.07 16.82 35.31
CA ALA A 5 3.83 16.24 35.82
C ALA A 5 4.10 14.75 36.11
N THR A 6 4.19 14.42 37.39
CA THR A 6 4.38 13.05 37.85
C THR A 6 3.08 12.28 37.61
N LEU A 7 3.20 11.10 37.01
CA LEU A 7 2.05 10.22 36.80
C LEU A 7 1.39 9.91 38.15
N ASN A 8 0.08 10.09 38.26
CA ASN A 8 -0.67 9.59 39.40
C ASN A 8 -0.84 8.07 39.24
N GLU A 9 0.06 7.30 39.86
CA GLU A 9 0.16 5.85 39.68
C GLU A 9 -1.09 5.10 40.18
N LYS A 10 -1.71 5.54 41.29
CA LYS A 10 -2.96 4.96 41.77
C LYS A 10 -4.08 5.13 40.75
N ARG A 11 -4.22 6.33 40.20
CA ARG A 11 -5.24 6.60 39.18
C ARG A 11 -4.94 5.85 37.88
N ALA A 12 -3.66 5.72 37.49
CA ALA A 12 -3.26 4.93 36.33
C ALA A 12 -3.61 3.45 36.50
N GLN A 13 -3.42 2.88 37.70
CA GLN A 13 -3.83 1.52 38.04
C GLN A 13 -5.33 1.34 37.90
N GLU A 14 -6.14 2.21 38.51
CA GLU A 14 -7.61 2.15 38.42
C GLU A 14 -8.10 2.16 36.97
N LEU A 15 -7.49 2.99 36.11
CA LEU A 15 -7.85 3.09 34.69
C LEU A 15 -7.39 1.85 33.91
N PHE A 16 -6.23 1.28 34.25
CA PHE A 16 -5.76 0.02 33.67
C PHE A 16 -6.70 -1.15 34.04
N ASP A 17 -7.13 -1.22 35.31
CA ASP A 17 -8.06 -2.25 35.80
C ASP A 17 -9.46 -2.11 35.17
N GLN A 18 -9.85 -0.90 34.76
CA GLN A 18 -11.03 -0.63 33.93
C GLN A 18 -10.86 -1.05 32.46
N GLY A 19 -9.68 -1.53 32.06
CA GLY A 19 -9.38 -2.01 30.71
C GLY A 19 -8.98 -0.90 29.72
N LEU A 20 -8.65 0.32 30.19
CA LEU A 20 -8.23 1.38 29.28
C LEU A 20 -6.83 1.13 28.71
N GLY A 21 -6.67 1.41 27.42
CA GLY A 21 -5.37 1.40 26.75
C GLY A 21 -4.47 2.58 27.14
N CYS A 22 -3.16 2.41 26.96
CA CYS A 22 -2.13 3.39 27.30
C CYS A 22 -2.44 4.84 26.84
N ASN A 23 -2.89 5.02 25.59
CA ASN A 23 -3.23 6.35 25.06
C ASN A 23 -4.47 6.98 25.70
N ALA A 24 -5.45 6.17 26.12
CA ALA A 24 -6.64 6.65 26.81
C ALA A 24 -6.27 7.11 28.23
N ILE A 25 -5.46 6.33 28.95
CA ILE A 25 -4.92 6.70 30.27
C ILE A 25 -4.07 7.98 30.18
N ALA A 26 -3.23 8.11 29.16
CA ALA A 26 -2.40 9.29 28.95
C ALA A 26 -3.23 10.57 28.76
N ARG A 27 -4.31 10.49 27.97
CA ARG A 27 -5.25 11.59 27.78
C ARG A 27 -6.00 11.95 29.05
N GLU A 28 -6.49 10.94 29.77
CA GLU A 28 -7.25 11.11 31.02
C GLU A 28 -6.38 11.76 32.11
N LEU A 29 -5.12 11.37 32.20
CA LEU A 29 -4.18 11.88 33.20
C LEU A 29 -3.41 13.12 32.74
N ASN A 30 -3.64 13.56 31.50
CA ASN A 30 -2.92 14.66 30.85
C ASN A 30 -1.38 14.51 30.94
N VAL A 31 -0.89 13.31 30.64
CA VAL A 31 0.55 12.98 30.62
C VAL A 31 0.97 12.44 29.26
N ASP A 32 2.27 12.47 28.99
CA ASP A 32 2.82 11.89 27.77
C ASP A 32 2.57 10.35 27.76
N PRO A 33 2.09 9.75 26.65
CA PRO A 33 1.88 8.30 26.55
C PRO A 33 3.12 7.46 26.84
N ALA A 34 4.33 7.97 26.57
CA ALA A 34 5.58 7.29 26.92
C ALA A 34 5.75 7.18 28.45
N THR A 35 5.18 8.10 29.24
CA THR A 35 5.18 8.03 30.70
C THR A 35 4.33 6.86 31.19
N VAL A 36 3.12 6.71 30.66
CA VAL A 36 2.22 5.60 30.97
C VAL A 36 2.80 4.26 30.49
N SER A 37 3.41 4.24 29.30
CA SER A 37 4.08 3.05 28.76
C SER A 37 5.25 2.59 29.64
N ARG A 38 6.09 3.53 30.11
CA ARG A 38 7.21 3.22 31.01
C ARG A 38 6.73 2.75 32.38
N TRP A 39 5.68 3.35 32.92
CA TRP A 39 5.03 2.89 34.14
C TRP A 39 4.49 1.47 33.98
N GLY A 40 3.70 1.21 32.93
CA GLY A 40 3.16 -0.12 32.68
C GLY A 40 4.24 -1.19 32.53
N LYS A 41 5.34 -0.89 31.84
CA LYS A 41 6.51 -1.80 31.76
C LYS A 41 7.16 -2.07 33.11
N ARG A 42 7.26 -1.06 33.98
CA ARG A 42 7.87 -1.19 35.31
C ARG A 42 6.99 -2.05 36.23
N GLU A 43 5.68 -1.86 36.17
CA GLU A 43 4.70 -2.60 37.00
C GLU A 43 4.27 -3.95 36.38
N GLY A 44 4.77 -4.29 35.19
CA GLY A 44 4.45 -5.56 34.51
C GLY A 44 3.08 -5.59 33.81
N HIS A 45 2.45 -4.44 33.60
CA HIS A 45 1.18 -4.34 32.88
C HIS A 45 1.35 -4.55 31.38
N THR A 46 0.47 -5.36 30.81
CA THR A 46 0.36 -5.55 29.37
C THR A 46 -0.94 -4.92 28.88
N PHE A 47 -0.83 -3.85 28.10
CA PHE A 47 -2.01 -3.24 27.47
C PHE A 47 -2.49 -4.11 26.32
N ASP A 48 -3.81 -4.34 26.24
CA ASP A 48 -4.39 -5.00 25.07
C ASP A 48 -4.16 -4.14 23.81
N ARG A 49 -3.46 -4.73 22.84
CA ARG A 49 -3.17 -4.11 21.54
C ARG A 49 -3.98 -4.73 20.41
N THR A 50 -4.87 -5.69 20.71
CA THR A 50 -5.64 -6.44 19.72
C THR A 50 -6.51 -5.52 18.88
N GLN A 51 -7.16 -4.53 19.48
CA GLN A 51 -7.96 -3.55 18.74
C GLN A 51 -7.12 -2.70 17.78
N VAL A 52 -5.93 -2.26 18.21
CA VAL A 52 -5.00 -1.49 17.38
C VAL A 52 -4.46 -2.35 16.24
N GLN A 53 -4.12 -3.61 16.51
CA GLN A 53 -3.65 -4.54 15.50
C GLN A 53 -4.74 -4.80 14.44
N ARG A 54 -5.98 -5.10 14.85
CA ARG A 54 -7.12 -5.27 13.93
C ARG A 54 -7.38 -4.03 13.09
N ALA A 55 -7.28 -2.84 13.68
CA ALA A 55 -7.42 -1.58 12.95
C ALA A 55 -6.31 -1.38 11.91
N ASN A 56 -5.06 -1.72 12.26
CA ASN A 56 -3.93 -1.67 11.33
C ASN A 56 -4.08 -2.69 10.19
N ASP A 57 -4.54 -3.91 10.50
CA ASP A 57 -4.76 -4.96 9.51
C ASP A 57 -5.88 -4.57 8.53
N ALA A 58 -6.99 -4.02 9.05
CA ALA A 58 -8.08 -3.48 8.23
C ALA A 58 -7.60 -2.32 7.34
N HIS A 59 -6.83 -1.39 7.90
CA HIS A 59 -6.26 -0.28 7.13
C HIS A 59 -5.26 -0.78 6.06
N ALA A 60 -4.48 -1.81 6.35
CA ALA A 60 -3.58 -2.41 5.38
C ALA A 60 -4.35 -3.05 4.20
N PHE A 61 -5.46 -3.73 4.50
CA PHE A 61 -6.36 -4.28 3.49
C PHE A 61 -6.98 -3.17 2.61
N ASP A 62 -7.49 -2.10 3.24
CA ASP A 62 -8.06 -0.96 2.51
C ASP A 62 -7.03 -0.28 1.60
N LEU A 63 -5.78 -0.16 2.07
CA LEU A 63 -4.68 0.42 1.32
C LEU A 63 -4.30 -0.45 0.10
N ALA A 64 -4.29 -1.78 0.25
CA ALA A 64 -4.07 -2.69 -0.87
C ALA A 64 -5.16 -2.51 -1.94
N ALA A 65 -6.44 -2.51 -1.53
CA ALA A 65 -7.56 -2.29 -2.44
C ALA A 65 -7.48 -0.91 -3.13
N ALA A 66 -7.08 0.14 -2.41
CA ALA A 66 -6.87 1.48 -2.98
C ALA A 66 -5.75 1.49 -4.03
N ARG A 67 -4.65 0.76 -3.81
CA ARG A 67 -3.55 0.64 -4.76
C ARG A 67 -4.01 -0.02 -6.05
N THR A 68 -4.75 -1.12 -5.98
CA THR A 68 -5.30 -1.81 -7.16
C THR A 68 -6.23 -0.90 -7.95
N ARG A 69 -7.12 -0.16 -7.26
CA ARG A 69 -8.02 0.81 -7.92
C ARG A 69 -7.25 1.90 -8.65
N LEU A 70 -6.20 2.45 -8.02
CA LEU A 70 -5.36 3.46 -8.64
C LEU A 70 -4.62 2.92 -9.87
N ALA A 71 -4.01 1.73 -9.75
CA ALA A 71 -3.30 1.07 -10.84
C ALA A 71 -4.22 0.88 -12.07
N ARG A 72 -5.45 0.41 -11.86
CA ARG A 72 -6.45 0.29 -12.94
C ARG A 72 -6.76 1.63 -13.61
N LYS A 73 -6.95 2.70 -12.83
CA LYS A 73 -7.23 4.04 -13.38
C LYS A 73 -6.04 4.58 -14.18
N MET A 74 -4.81 4.38 -13.71
CA MET A 74 -3.60 4.79 -14.42
C MET A 74 -3.46 4.06 -15.75
N THR A 75 -3.73 2.76 -15.77
CA THR A 75 -3.67 1.93 -16.99
C THR A 75 -4.71 2.37 -18.00
N ALA A 76 -5.96 2.54 -17.58
CA ALA A 76 -7.02 3.01 -18.47
C ALA A 76 -6.73 4.41 -19.05
N ASN A 77 -6.02 5.27 -18.32
CA ASN A 77 -5.59 6.57 -18.84
C ASN A 77 -4.41 6.44 -19.81
N ALA A 78 -3.48 5.52 -19.56
CA ALA A 78 -2.39 5.22 -20.47
C ALA A 78 -2.91 4.66 -21.80
N ASP A 79 -3.86 3.71 -21.75
CA ASP A 79 -4.51 3.16 -22.94
C ASP A 79 -5.15 4.28 -23.77
N LYS A 80 -5.97 5.13 -23.14
CA LYS A 80 -6.58 6.28 -23.81
C LYS A 80 -5.57 7.24 -24.42
N ALA A 81 -4.44 7.47 -23.76
CA ALA A 81 -3.40 8.37 -24.27
C ALA A 81 -2.68 7.77 -25.49
N LEU A 82 -2.51 6.45 -25.53
CA LEU A 82 -1.93 5.73 -26.65
C LEU A 82 -2.91 5.64 -27.82
N ASP A 83 -4.18 5.32 -27.55
CA ASP A 83 -5.25 5.28 -28.55
C ASP A 83 -5.45 6.66 -29.23
N ALA A 84 -5.24 7.75 -28.48
CA ALA A 84 -5.34 9.12 -29.02
C ALA A 84 -4.24 9.49 -30.04
N LEU A 85 -3.21 8.64 -30.19
CA LEU A 85 -2.18 8.84 -31.21
C LEU A 85 -2.60 8.33 -32.59
N ASP A 86 -3.64 7.48 -32.65
CA ASP A 86 -4.09 6.86 -33.87
C ASP A 86 -5.00 7.82 -34.65
N GLY A 87 -4.45 8.39 -35.72
CA GLY A 87 -5.18 9.23 -36.67
C GLY A 87 -4.79 10.71 -36.63
N PRO A 88 -5.65 11.57 -37.22
CA PRO A 88 -5.39 13.00 -37.31
C PRO A 88 -5.26 13.66 -35.94
N TYR A 89 -4.32 14.59 -35.83
CA TYR A 89 -3.97 15.24 -34.57
C TYR A 89 -3.94 16.76 -34.72
N LEU A 90 -4.78 17.45 -33.94
CA LEU A 90 -4.80 18.90 -33.91
C LEU A 90 -3.68 19.43 -33.02
N VAL A 91 -2.74 20.16 -33.61
CA VAL A 91 -1.74 20.92 -32.85
C VAL A 91 -2.18 22.36 -32.74
N TYR A 92 -1.96 22.97 -31.58
CA TYR A 92 -2.24 24.38 -31.36
C TYR A 92 -1.07 25.06 -30.65
N SER A 93 -0.96 26.36 -30.84
CA SER A 93 0.03 27.20 -30.18
C SER A 93 -0.54 28.58 -29.90
N PHE A 94 -0.07 29.19 -28.82
CA PHE A 94 -0.29 30.60 -28.52
C PHE A 94 1.08 31.27 -28.56
N GLY A 95 1.22 32.36 -29.31
CA GLY A 95 2.54 32.97 -29.46
C GLY A 95 2.56 34.34 -30.14
N GLY A 96 3.76 34.87 -30.28
CA GLY A 96 4.00 36.23 -30.78
C GLY A 96 3.79 37.31 -29.72
N LYS A 97 4.04 38.56 -30.11
CA LYS A 97 3.90 39.73 -29.23
C LYS A 97 2.47 39.91 -28.71
N ASP A 98 1.49 39.53 -29.53
CA ASP A 98 0.06 39.73 -29.26
C ASP A 98 -0.63 38.45 -28.72
N ASN A 99 0.14 37.39 -28.45
CA ASN A 99 -0.35 36.11 -27.92
C ASN A 99 -1.50 35.49 -28.74
N THR A 100 -1.32 35.42 -30.05
CA THR A 100 -2.33 34.95 -31.00
C THR A 100 -2.41 33.43 -31.00
N PHE A 101 -3.64 32.91 -31.06
CA PHE A 101 -3.93 31.48 -31.25
C PHE A 101 -3.71 31.06 -32.70
N ALA A 102 -3.04 29.94 -32.91
CA ALA A 102 -2.92 29.27 -34.20
C ALA A 102 -3.05 27.76 -34.02
N GLU A 103 -3.76 27.10 -34.93
CA GLU A 103 -3.94 25.65 -34.95
C GLU A 103 -3.73 25.07 -36.35
N HIS A 104 -3.33 23.80 -36.39
CA HIS A 104 -3.16 23.05 -37.62
C HIS A 104 -3.44 21.56 -37.38
N GLU A 105 -4.13 20.92 -38.31
CA GLU A 105 -4.41 19.49 -38.25
C GLU A 105 -3.30 18.73 -38.96
N LEU A 106 -2.68 17.78 -38.25
CA LEU A 106 -1.68 16.87 -38.80
C LEU A 106 -2.35 15.53 -39.14
N ALA A 107 -1.87 14.85 -40.19
CA ALA A 107 -2.36 13.52 -40.55
C ALA A 107 -2.05 12.46 -39.47
N GLU A 108 -1.02 12.70 -38.66
CA GLU A 108 -0.60 11.83 -37.56
C GLU A 108 -0.08 12.66 -36.38
N ALA A 109 -0.16 12.09 -35.17
CA ALA A 109 0.33 12.74 -33.96
C ALA A 109 1.82 13.12 -34.06
N PRO A 110 2.25 14.31 -33.61
CA PRO A 110 3.66 14.70 -33.66
C PRO A 110 4.49 13.85 -32.68
N ILE A 111 5.80 13.74 -32.94
CA ILE A 111 6.73 12.93 -32.11
C ILE A 111 6.71 13.35 -30.63
N SER A 112 6.48 14.63 -30.32
CA SER A 112 6.33 15.11 -28.95
C SER A 112 5.13 14.47 -28.24
N ALA A 113 3.95 14.50 -28.86
CA ALA A 113 2.73 13.91 -28.31
C ALA A 113 2.88 12.38 -28.14
N ARG A 114 3.47 11.69 -29.12
CA ARG A 114 3.76 10.25 -29.01
C ARG A 114 4.68 9.94 -27.84
N ARG A 115 5.74 10.75 -27.64
CA ARG A 115 6.67 10.57 -26.52
C ARG A 115 5.98 10.79 -25.17
N GLU A 116 5.11 11.78 -25.07
CA GLU A 116 4.33 12.04 -23.85
C GLU A 116 3.43 10.87 -23.51
N ALA A 117 2.63 10.38 -24.48
CA ALA A 117 1.78 9.21 -24.31
C ALA A 117 2.58 7.94 -23.93
N GLN A 118 3.72 7.70 -24.60
CA GLN A 118 4.63 6.59 -24.26
C GLN A 118 5.19 6.73 -22.83
N THR A 119 5.50 7.94 -22.39
CA THR A 119 5.99 8.20 -21.03
C THR A 119 4.90 7.91 -19.99
N ILE A 120 3.66 8.33 -20.25
CA ILE A 120 2.50 8.00 -19.41
C ILE A 120 2.34 6.48 -19.31
N GLY A 121 2.41 5.76 -20.44
CA GLY A 121 2.33 4.31 -20.50
C GLY A 121 3.43 3.61 -19.70
N ALA A 122 4.69 4.03 -19.88
CA ALA A 122 5.82 3.46 -19.16
C ALA A 122 5.72 3.66 -17.64
N ILE A 123 5.28 4.84 -17.18
CA ILE A 123 5.06 5.12 -15.76
C ILE A 123 3.92 4.25 -15.22
N ALA A 124 2.80 4.15 -15.93
CA ALA A 124 1.68 3.33 -15.51
C ALA A 124 2.08 1.85 -15.37
N PHE A 125 2.82 1.32 -16.35
CA PHE A 125 3.36 -0.04 -16.32
C PHE A 125 4.30 -0.28 -15.13
N ASP A 126 5.29 0.60 -14.89
CA ASP A 126 6.20 0.50 -13.74
C ASP A 126 5.45 0.47 -12.39
N LYS A 127 4.41 1.31 -12.23
CA LYS A 127 3.63 1.33 -10.98
C LYS A 127 2.74 0.11 -10.82
N LEU A 128 2.19 -0.42 -11.91
CA LEU A 128 1.43 -1.66 -11.91
C LEU A 128 2.31 -2.84 -11.47
N THR A 129 3.48 -3.00 -12.08
CA THR A 129 4.42 -4.08 -11.75
C THR A 129 4.80 -4.03 -10.28
N LYS A 130 5.15 -2.86 -9.75
CA LYS A 130 5.48 -2.67 -8.32
C LYS A 130 4.28 -2.93 -7.39
N ALA A 131 3.06 -2.62 -7.84
CA ALA A 131 1.86 -2.92 -7.06
C ALA A 131 1.63 -4.44 -6.97
N LEU A 132 1.79 -5.15 -8.08
CA LEU A 132 1.68 -6.61 -8.14
C LEU A 132 2.75 -7.31 -7.29
N GLU A 133 4.02 -6.85 -7.37
CA GLU A 133 5.12 -7.38 -6.55
C GLU A 133 4.89 -7.23 -5.04
N LYS A 134 4.30 -6.10 -4.61
CA LYS A 134 3.99 -5.88 -3.20
C LYS A 134 2.88 -6.79 -2.70
N ASP A 135 1.88 -7.08 -3.53
CA ASP A 135 0.77 -7.95 -3.12
C ASP A 135 1.23 -9.41 -2.94
N THR A 136 2.23 -9.89 -3.70
CA THR A 136 2.87 -11.20 -3.49
C THR A 136 3.80 -11.27 -2.27
N SER A 137 4.31 -10.13 -1.78
CA SER A 137 5.22 -10.07 -0.62
C SER A 137 4.54 -10.18 0.76
N THR A 138 3.21 -10.35 0.82
CA THR A 138 2.49 -10.46 2.10
C THR A 138 2.57 -11.88 2.68
N VAL A 139 2.52 -12.01 4.01
CA VAL A 139 2.55 -13.31 4.70
C VAL A 139 1.37 -14.20 4.29
N ALA A 140 0.20 -13.61 4.04
CA ALA A 140 -0.96 -14.34 3.53
C ALA A 140 -0.70 -14.93 2.13
N SER A 141 -0.07 -14.16 1.24
CA SER A 141 0.38 -14.65 -0.07
C SER A 141 1.44 -15.74 0.05
N ALA A 142 2.36 -15.64 1.01
CA ALA A 142 3.35 -16.67 1.28
C ALA A 142 2.71 -17.99 1.74
N HIS A 143 1.71 -17.95 2.63
CA HIS A 143 0.97 -19.15 3.04
C HIS A 143 0.24 -19.80 1.85
N SER A 144 -0.45 -19.01 1.02
CA SER A 144 -1.15 -19.53 -0.16
C SER A 144 -0.19 -20.15 -1.20
N LEU A 145 1.02 -19.59 -1.37
CA LEU A 145 2.06 -20.17 -2.20
C LEU A 145 2.59 -21.49 -1.63
N LEU A 146 2.76 -21.57 -0.31
CA LEU A 146 3.17 -22.79 0.38
C LEU A 146 2.10 -23.88 0.28
N ASP A 147 0.82 -23.53 0.39
CA ASP A 147 -0.30 -24.46 0.21
C ASP A 147 -0.33 -25.01 -1.22
N SER A 148 -0.12 -24.14 -2.21
CA SER A 148 -0.06 -24.54 -3.63
C SER A 148 1.14 -25.46 -3.90
N LEU A 149 2.29 -25.17 -3.30
CA LEU A 149 3.49 -26.00 -3.40
C LEU A 149 3.29 -27.37 -2.71
N ALA A 150 2.67 -27.40 -1.52
CA ALA A 150 2.35 -28.62 -0.80
C ALA A 150 1.38 -29.51 -1.61
N ALA A 151 0.36 -28.91 -2.23
CA ALA A 151 -0.55 -29.61 -3.13
C ALA A 151 0.19 -30.20 -4.34
N GLY A 152 1.14 -29.45 -4.93
CA GLY A 152 1.99 -29.93 -6.01
C GLY A 152 2.85 -31.13 -5.63
N PHE A 153 3.50 -31.09 -4.45
CA PHE A 153 4.26 -32.24 -3.95
C PHE A 153 3.39 -33.45 -3.66
N ALA A 154 2.20 -33.25 -3.09
CA ALA A 154 1.25 -34.34 -2.87
C ALA A 154 0.80 -34.99 -4.18
N ALA A 155 0.53 -34.19 -5.22
CA ALA A 155 0.18 -34.69 -6.54
C ALA A 155 1.34 -35.45 -7.20
N ALA A 156 2.56 -34.91 -7.13
CA ALA A 156 3.76 -35.56 -7.68
C ALA A 156 4.05 -36.88 -6.96
N ALA A 157 3.92 -36.92 -5.64
CA ALA A 157 4.09 -38.13 -4.83
C ALA A 157 3.05 -39.21 -5.18
N ALA A 158 1.81 -38.83 -5.49
CA ALA A 158 0.77 -39.77 -5.91
C ALA A 158 1.08 -40.44 -7.26
N THR A 159 1.87 -39.79 -8.11
CA THR A 159 2.30 -40.31 -9.42
C THR A 159 3.73 -40.84 -9.43
N TYR A 160 4.45 -40.75 -8.31
CA TYR A 160 5.85 -41.14 -8.23
C TYR A 160 5.97 -42.66 -8.09
N GLU A 161 6.46 -43.30 -9.14
CA GLU A 161 7.00 -44.67 -9.07
C GLU A 161 8.49 -44.58 -8.73
N ALA A 162 8.87 -45.22 -7.63
CA ALA A 162 10.27 -45.33 -7.26
C ALA A 162 11.01 -46.17 -8.33
N PRO A 163 12.18 -45.73 -8.82
CA PRO A 163 12.96 -46.56 -9.72
C PRO A 163 13.39 -47.84 -9.00
N ASP A 164 13.19 -48.98 -9.65
CA ASP A 164 13.61 -50.28 -9.12
C ASP A 164 15.10 -50.22 -8.75
N ALA A 165 15.41 -50.65 -7.52
CA ALA A 165 16.78 -50.75 -7.06
C ALA A 165 17.52 -51.73 -7.96
N VAL A 166 18.48 -51.22 -8.73
CA VAL A 166 19.36 -52.05 -9.56
C VAL A 166 20.28 -52.82 -8.61
N GLU A 167 20.02 -54.12 -8.44
CA GLU A 167 20.93 -55.09 -7.81
C GLU A 167 22.22 -55.27 -8.63
#